data_AF-A0A3A9A4N7-F1
#
_entry.id   AF-A0A3A9A4N7-F1
#
_cell.length_a   1.000
_cell.length_b   1.000
_cell.length_c   1.000
_cell.angle_alpha   90.00
_cell.angle_beta   90.00
_cell.angle_gamma   90.00
#
_symmetry.space_group_name_H-M   'P 1'
#
loop_
_entity.id
_entity.type
_entity.pdbx_description
1 polymer ?
#
loop_
_entity_poly.entity_id
_entity_poly.type
_entity_poly.pdbx_seq_one_letter_code
_entity_poly.pdbx_strand_id
1 'polypeptide(L)'
;MFMNEYLKNENSLAPYMVFPRFLLDAGINETAMILYTFLLDRARLSLKSDKWTDESGHTFLYYPVKSLAETLHKSEMTVKTSLAALEKADLIRRVKQGAGMPSRIYVKIPAERERKLSVGGTEYYHTEGQKTVHY
;
A
#
# COMPACT_ATOMS: atom_id res chain seq x y z
N MET A 1 5.00 26.47 9.40
CA MET A 1 6.00 26.40 8.32
C MET A 1 6.85 25.17 8.61
N PHE A 2 6.82 24.14 7.77
CA PHE A 2 7.70 22.98 7.95
C PHE A 2 9.11 23.39 7.54
N MET A 3 10.09 23.23 8.42
CA MET A 3 11.50 23.48 8.12
C MET A 3 12.07 22.19 7.52
N ASN A 4 12.48 22.25 6.27
CA ASN A 4 12.96 21.07 5.54
C ASN A 4 14.48 20.95 5.71
N GLU A 5 14.95 19.75 6.02
CA GLU A 5 16.38 19.42 6.09
C GLU A 5 16.71 18.36 5.03
N TYR A 6 17.95 18.38 4.52
CA TYR A 6 18.45 17.29 3.67
C TYR A 6 18.56 16.01 4.50
N LEU A 7 18.21 14.86 3.90
CA LEU A 7 18.34 13.56 4.54
C LEU A 7 19.81 13.24 4.81
N LYS A 8 20.13 12.95 6.07
CA LYS A 8 21.42 12.49 6.56
C LYS A 8 21.25 11.23 7.40
N ASN A 9 22.34 10.53 7.66
CA ASN A 9 22.33 9.28 8.43
C ASN A 9 21.87 9.49 9.87
N GLU A 10 22.10 10.67 10.44
CA GLU A 10 21.67 11.04 11.79
C GLU A 10 20.19 11.43 11.90
N ASN A 11 19.47 11.62 10.79
CA ASN A 11 18.06 11.99 10.85
C ASN A 11 17.21 10.76 11.21
N SER A 12 16.34 10.91 12.21
CA SER A 12 15.25 9.97 12.44
C SER A 12 14.13 10.23 11.43
N LEU A 13 13.82 9.22 10.63
CA LEU A 13 12.68 9.30 9.71
C LEU A 13 11.38 9.21 10.50
N ALA A 14 10.43 10.09 10.16
CA ALA A 14 9.05 9.89 10.54
C ALA A 14 8.57 8.52 10.00
N PRO A 15 7.58 7.87 10.65
CA PRO A 15 7.02 6.63 10.14
C PRO A 15 6.55 6.80 8.69
N TYR A 16 6.99 5.89 7.83
CA TYR A 16 6.63 5.87 6.40
C TYR A 16 6.03 4.52 6.05
N MET A 17 5.19 4.51 5.01
CA MET A 17 4.61 3.29 4.46
C MET A 17 5.45 2.82 3.27
N VAL A 18 5.59 1.50 3.11
CA VAL A 18 6.26 0.92 1.95
C VAL A 18 5.28 0.88 0.78
N PHE A 19 5.56 1.65 -0.27
CA PHE A 19 4.77 1.65 -1.50
C PHE A 19 5.15 0.46 -2.41
N PRO A 20 4.22 -0.47 -2.71
CA PRO A 20 4.50 -1.60 -3.59
C PRO A 20 4.59 -1.16 -5.05
N ARG A 21 5.78 -1.28 -5.65
CA ARG A 21 6.07 -0.78 -7.02
C ARG A 21 5.13 -1.33 -8.10
N PHE A 22 4.60 -2.54 -7.96
CA PHE A 22 3.69 -3.14 -8.94
C PHE A 22 2.39 -2.32 -9.13
N LEU A 23 2.03 -1.48 -8.16
CA LEU A 23 0.84 -0.63 -8.27
C LEU A 23 0.96 0.41 -9.39
N LEU A 24 2.19 0.80 -9.75
CA LEU A 24 2.43 1.74 -10.87
C LEU A 24 1.91 1.17 -12.20
N ASP A 25 1.96 -0.15 -12.36
CA ASP A 25 1.53 -0.85 -13.58
C ASP A 25 0.12 -1.47 -13.43
N ALA A 26 -0.54 -1.31 -12.29
CA ALA A 26 -1.79 -2.01 -11.97
C ALA A 26 -3.04 -1.41 -12.66
N GLY A 27 -2.92 -0.29 -13.38
CA GLY A 27 -4.03 0.32 -14.11
C GLY A 27 -5.17 0.83 -13.21
N ILE A 28 -4.89 1.11 -11.93
CA ILE A 28 -5.83 1.68 -10.96
C ILE A 28 -5.50 3.15 -10.68
N ASN A 29 -6.46 3.92 -10.16
CA ASN A 29 -6.22 5.33 -9.82
C ASN A 29 -5.29 5.50 -8.59
N GLU A 30 -4.69 6.68 -8.45
CA GLU A 30 -3.69 6.98 -7.41
C GLU A 30 -4.27 6.86 -6.00
N THR A 31 -5.54 7.22 -5.81
CA THR A 31 -6.19 7.08 -4.50
C THR A 31 -6.34 5.60 -4.12
N ALA A 32 -6.61 4.71 -5.07
CA ALA A 32 -6.63 3.28 -4.87
C ALA A 32 -5.24 2.72 -4.55
N MET A 33 -4.19 3.22 -5.21
CA MET A 33 -2.80 2.84 -4.90
C MET A 33 -2.41 3.22 -3.45
N ILE A 34 -2.74 4.45 -3.05
CA ILE A 34 -2.48 4.93 -1.67
C ILE A 34 -3.30 4.14 -0.66
N LEU A 35 -4.59 3.89 -0.96
CA LEU A 35 -5.47 3.11 -0.09
C LEU A 35 -4.97 1.68 0.10
N TYR A 36 -4.53 1.01 -0.97
CA TYR A 36 -3.93 -0.31 -0.87
C TYR A 36 -2.65 -0.30 -0.02
N THR A 37 -1.78 0.69 -0.24
CA THR A 37 -0.54 0.85 0.54
C THR A 37 -0.84 1.01 2.03
N PHE A 38 -1.83 1.83 2.38
CA PHE A 38 -2.31 1.99 3.76
C PHE A 38 -2.87 0.69 4.34
N LEU A 39 -3.76 0.00 3.61
CA LEU A 39 -4.35 -1.26 4.06
C LEU A 39 -3.28 -2.34 4.26
N LEU A 40 -2.27 -2.40 3.38
CA LEU A 40 -1.17 -3.34 3.48
C LEU A 40 -0.31 -3.08 4.72
N ASP A 41 0.01 -1.81 5.00
CA ASP A 41 0.73 -1.43 6.21
C ASP A 41 -0.03 -1.83 7.49
N ARG A 42 -1.35 -1.57 7.52
CA ARG A 42 -2.22 -2.00 8.63
C ARG A 42 -2.32 -3.52 8.75
N ALA A 43 -2.43 -4.24 7.63
CA ALA A 43 -2.44 -5.70 7.62
C ALA A 43 -1.13 -6.28 8.17
N ARG A 44 0.03 -5.67 7.87
CA ARG A 44 1.34 -6.07 8.41
C ARG A 44 1.45 -5.90 9.92
N LEU A 45 0.86 -4.84 10.46
CA LEU A 45 0.77 -4.66 11.92
C LEU A 45 -0.19 -5.69 12.55
N SER A 46 -1.30 -5.96 11.87
CA SER A 46 -2.30 -6.94 12.28
C SER A 46 -1.76 -8.38 12.29
N LEU A 47 -0.92 -8.75 11.32
CA LEU A 47 -0.20 -10.04 11.26
C LEU A 47 0.64 -10.33 12.51
N LYS A 48 1.10 -9.30 13.22
CA LYS A 48 1.86 -9.47 14.47
C LYS A 48 0.96 -9.76 15.68
N SER A 49 -0.35 -9.80 15.49
CA SER A 49 -1.34 -10.04 16.54
C SER A 49 -2.32 -11.13 16.13
N ASP A 50 -2.38 -12.22 16.90
CA ASP A 50 -3.23 -13.39 16.62
C ASP A 50 -4.75 -13.11 16.62
N LYS A 51 -5.17 -11.90 17.01
CA LYS A 51 -6.59 -11.53 17.17
C LYS A 51 -7.33 -11.24 15.86
N TRP A 52 -6.63 -11.15 14.73
CA TRP A 52 -7.20 -10.66 13.47
C TRP A 52 -6.99 -11.62 12.29
N THR A 53 -6.90 -12.91 12.62
CA THR A 53 -6.71 -13.98 11.66
C THR A 53 -7.97 -14.85 11.67
N ASP A 54 -8.50 -15.18 10.49
CA ASP A 54 -9.61 -16.13 10.41
C ASP A 54 -9.16 -17.59 10.60
N GLU A 55 -10.11 -18.52 10.65
CA GLU A 55 -9.85 -19.95 10.86
C GLU A 55 -8.94 -20.57 9.78
N SER A 56 -8.81 -19.92 8.62
CA SER A 56 -7.95 -20.36 7.52
C SER A 56 -6.58 -19.68 7.51
N GLY A 57 -6.26 -18.86 8.53
CA GLY A 57 -4.98 -18.16 8.60
C GLY A 57 -4.94 -16.84 7.84
N HIS A 58 -6.05 -16.33 7.30
CA HIS A 58 -6.06 -15.07 6.57
C HIS A 58 -6.28 -13.89 7.51
N THR A 59 -5.36 -12.93 7.47
CA THR A 59 -5.50 -11.67 8.19
C THR A 59 -6.55 -10.78 7.55
N PHE A 60 -7.44 -10.22 8.39
CA PHE A 60 -8.45 -9.27 7.96
C PHE A 60 -8.41 -7.99 8.79
N LEU A 61 -8.97 -6.94 8.22
CA LEU A 61 -9.07 -5.62 8.85
C LEU A 61 -10.54 -5.21 8.98
N TYR A 62 -10.91 -4.61 10.10
CA TYR A 62 -12.15 -3.84 10.21
C TYR A 62 -11.85 -2.37 10.03
N TYR A 63 -12.31 -1.81 8.91
CA TYR A 63 -12.19 -0.38 8.65
C TYR A 63 -13.51 0.18 8.13
N PRO A 64 -14.20 1.02 8.91
CA PRO A 64 -15.32 1.81 8.40
C PRO A 64 -14.86 2.71 7.25
N VAL A 65 -15.69 2.86 6.21
CA VAL A 65 -15.39 3.74 5.08
C VAL A 65 -15.12 5.18 5.54
N LYS A 66 -15.88 5.66 6.53
CA LYS A 66 -15.69 6.99 7.10
C LYS A 66 -14.29 7.19 7.66
N SER A 67 -13.77 6.22 8.43
CA SER A 67 -12.42 6.29 8.99
C SER A 67 -11.33 6.26 7.90
N LEU A 68 -11.54 5.49 6.82
CA LEU A 68 -10.65 5.50 5.66
C LEU A 68 -10.66 6.86 4.94
N ALA A 69 -11.84 7.46 4.79
CA ALA A 69 -12.02 8.77 4.17
C ALA A 69 -11.31 9.87 4.96
N GLU A 70 -11.47 9.87 6.28
CA GLU A 70 -10.76 10.78 7.20
C GLU A 70 -9.24 10.59 7.10
N THR A 71 -8.76 9.34 7.16
CA THR A 71 -7.31 9.02 7.12
C THR A 71 -6.66 9.45 5.80
N LEU A 72 -7.35 9.27 4.68
CA LEU A 72 -6.83 9.61 3.35
C LEU A 72 -7.13 11.05 2.93
N HIS A 73 -7.85 11.81 3.76
CA HIS A 73 -8.36 13.14 3.43
C HIS A 73 -9.11 13.16 2.08
N LYS A 74 -10.00 12.18 1.89
CA LYS A 74 -10.85 12.02 0.70
C LYS A 74 -12.31 11.95 1.09
N SER A 75 -13.22 12.14 0.12
CA SER A 75 -14.64 11.88 0.34
C SER A 75 -14.91 10.38 0.51
N GLU A 76 -15.96 10.03 1.25
CA GLU A 76 -16.41 8.63 1.34
C GLU A 76 -16.72 8.03 -0.04
N MET A 77 -17.23 8.83 -0.97
CA MET A 77 -17.51 8.39 -2.34
C MET A 77 -16.21 7.97 -3.05
N THR A 78 -15.18 8.82 -2.98
CA THR A 78 -13.87 8.52 -3.57
C THR A 78 -13.26 7.25 -2.97
N VAL A 79 -13.38 7.07 -1.65
CA VAL A 79 -12.90 5.84 -0.98
C VAL A 79 -13.70 4.62 -1.44
N LYS A 80 -15.03 4.70 -1.54
CA LYS A 80 -15.86 3.59 -2.03
C LYS A 80 -15.48 3.18 -3.45
N THR A 81 -15.29 4.17 -4.35
CA THR A 81 -14.83 3.93 -5.72
C THR A 81 -13.44 3.30 -5.75
N SER A 82 -12.52 3.76 -4.90
CA SER A 82 -11.17 3.21 -4.80
C SER A 82 -11.16 1.77 -4.28
N LEU A 83 -11.99 1.46 -3.26
CA LEU A 83 -12.18 0.09 -2.79
C LEU A 83 -12.74 -0.81 -3.89
N ALA A 84 -13.71 -0.33 -4.68
CA ALA A 84 -14.25 -1.09 -5.80
C ALA A 84 -13.22 -1.34 -6.91
N ALA A 85 -12.34 -0.37 -7.19
CA ALA A 85 -11.24 -0.54 -8.13
C ALA A 85 -10.24 -1.60 -7.66
N LEU A 86 -9.90 -1.60 -6.36
CA LEU A 86 -9.04 -2.62 -5.76
C LEU A 86 -9.66 -4.01 -5.77
N GLU A 87 -10.98 -4.13 -5.55
CA GLU A 87 -11.69 -5.40 -5.70
C GLU A 87 -11.67 -5.90 -7.15
N LYS A 88 -11.88 -5.00 -8.12
CA LYS A 88 -11.83 -5.35 -9.55
C LYS A 88 -10.43 -5.83 -9.98
N ALA A 89 -9.37 -5.26 -9.40
CA ALA A 89 -7.99 -5.66 -9.64
C ALA A 89 -7.56 -6.90 -8.81
N ASP A 90 -8.49 -7.53 -8.08
CA ASP A 90 -8.25 -8.64 -7.16
C ASP A 90 -7.17 -8.38 -6.09
N LEU A 91 -6.98 -7.11 -5.70
CA LEU A 91 -6.00 -6.73 -4.67
C LEU A 91 -6.59 -6.74 -3.26
N ILE A 92 -7.92 -6.67 -3.15
CA ILE A 92 -8.63 -6.83 -1.88
C ILE A 92 -9.90 -7.65 -2.05
N ARG A 93 -10.42 -8.20 -0.94
CA ARG A 93 -11.77 -8.74 -0.84
C ARG A 93 -12.48 -8.13 0.36
N ARG A 94 -13.71 -7.63 0.17
CA ARG A 94 -14.55 -7.18 1.29
C ARG A 94 -15.67 -8.18 1.57
N VAL A 95 -15.89 -8.49 2.85
CA VAL A 95 -16.97 -9.35 3.31
C VAL A 95 -17.87 -8.55 4.25
N LYS A 96 -19.14 -8.38 3.85
CA LYS A 96 -20.16 -7.74 4.70
C LYS A 96 -20.46 -8.63 5.91
N GLN A 97 -20.60 -8.01 7.08
CA GLN A 97 -20.79 -8.69 8.37
C GLN A 97 -22.22 -8.54 8.94
N GLY A 98 -23.08 -7.78 8.27
CA GLY A 98 -24.42 -7.44 8.74
C GLY A 98 -24.68 -5.94 8.63
N ALA A 99 -25.92 -5.52 8.91
CA ALA A 99 -26.29 -4.10 8.92
C ALA A 99 -25.54 -3.37 10.04
N GLY A 100 -24.96 -2.20 9.73
CA GLY A 100 -24.25 -1.36 10.70
C GLY A 100 -22.82 -1.82 11.06
N MET A 101 -22.41 -3.03 10.67
CA MET A 101 -21.07 -3.54 10.97
C MET A 101 -20.07 -3.18 9.86
N PRO A 102 -18.83 -2.77 10.20
CA PRO A 102 -17.80 -2.54 9.20
C PRO A 102 -17.49 -3.85 8.46
N SER A 103 -17.22 -3.75 7.16
CA SER A 103 -16.84 -4.92 6.36
C SER A 103 -15.48 -5.45 6.79
N ARG A 104 -15.29 -6.78 6.79
CA ARG A 104 -13.96 -7.38 6.86
C ARG A 104 -13.26 -7.14 5.53
N ILE A 105 -12.06 -6.58 5.56
CA ILE A 105 -11.24 -6.35 4.38
C ILE A 105 -10.05 -7.29 4.45
N TYR A 106 -9.89 -8.11 3.42
CA TYR A 106 -8.75 -9.00 3.22
C TYR A 106 -7.85 -8.38 2.16
N VAL A 107 -6.56 -8.23 2.45
CA VAL A 107 -5.56 -7.71 1.50
C VAL A 107 -4.89 -8.89 0.81
N LYS A 108 -4.80 -8.85 -0.52
CA LYS A 108 -4.17 -9.89 -1.34
C LYS A 108 -2.83 -9.40 -1.87
N ILE A 109 -1.86 -10.31 -1.97
CA ILE A 109 -0.54 -10.03 -2.53
C ILE A 109 -0.40 -10.81 -3.86
N PRO A 110 -0.10 -10.13 -4.98
CA PRO A 110 0.07 -10.80 -6.27
C PRO A 110 1.20 -11.84 -6.25
N ALA A 111 0.94 -13.03 -6.81
CA ALA A 111 1.94 -14.08 -6.91
C ALA A 111 3.07 -13.67 -7.87
N GLU A 112 4.30 -14.15 -7.61
CA GLU A 112 5.51 -13.88 -8.40
C GLU A 112 5.33 -14.12 -9.92
N ARG A 113 4.42 -15.03 -10.29
CA ARG A 113 4.18 -15.45 -11.68
C ARG A 113 3.49 -14.37 -12.52
N GLU A 114 2.72 -13.48 -11.91
CA GLU A 114 2.02 -12.39 -12.60
C GLU A 114 2.89 -11.13 -12.72
N ARG A 115 3.95 -11.02 -11.90
CA ARG A 115 4.89 -9.87 -11.90
C ARG A 115 5.82 -9.84 -13.12
N LYS A 116 6.05 -10.96 -13.79
CA LYS A 116 6.94 -11.04 -14.95
C LYS A 116 6.35 -10.46 -16.24
N LEU A 117 5.06 -10.10 -16.24
CA LEU A 117 4.38 -9.56 -17.42
C LEU A 117 4.45 -8.02 -17.52
N SER A 118 4.93 -7.31 -16.48
CA SER A 118 5.03 -5.83 -16.49
C SER A 118 6.46 -5.27 -16.40
N VAL A 119 7.50 -6.09 -16.17
CA VAL A 119 8.88 -5.58 -16.06
C VAL A 119 9.51 -5.45 -17.46
N GLY A 120 9.18 -4.36 -18.15
CA GLY A 120 9.95 -3.83 -19.26
C GLY A 120 10.28 -2.38 -19.00
N GLY A 121 11.52 -2.06 -18.58
CA GLY A 121 12.02 -0.69 -18.61
C GLY A 121 12.98 -0.26 -17.49
N THR A 122 14.27 -0.46 -17.76
CA THR A 122 15.42 0.36 -17.35
C THR A 122 15.72 0.57 -15.86
N GLU A 123 16.76 -0.16 -15.41
CA GLU A 123 17.64 0.24 -14.31
C GLU A 123 18.28 1.61 -14.60
N TYR A 124 17.94 2.63 -13.81
CA TYR A 124 18.73 3.87 -13.73
C TYR A 124 19.68 3.75 -12.53
N TYR A 125 20.81 3.07 -12.71
CA TYR A 125 21.97 3.25 -11.85
C TYR A 125 22.82 4.39 -12.42
N HIS A 126 22.97 5.48 -11.65
CA HIS A 126 24.03 6.45 -11.87
C HIS A 126 25.35 5.83 -11.40
N THR A 127 26.25 5.49 -12.34
CA THR A 127 27.68 5.36 -12.06
C THR A 127 28.38 6.66 -12.45
N GLU A 128 28.50 7.60 -11.52
CA GLU A 128 29.61 8.57 -11.52
C GLU A 128 30.62 8.01 -10.51
N GLY A 129 31.88 7.70 -10.82
CA GLY A 129 32.77 8.34 -11.76
C GLY A 129 34.06 8.71 -11.02
N GLN A 130 34.70 7.77 -10.29
CA GLN A 130 36.04 7.99 -9.75
C GLN A 130 37.06 7.77 -10.88
N LYS A 131 37.48 8.86 -11.53
CA LYS A 131 38.75 8.89 -12.24
C LYS A 131 39.84 9.34 -11.28
N THR A 132 40.64 8.39 -10.82
CA THR A 132 42.01 8.64 -10.37
C THR A 132 42.86 8.99 -11.60
N VAL A 133 43.37 10.22 -11.65
CA VAL A 133 44.48 10.58 -12.54
C VAL A 133 45.74 10.61 -11.68
N HIS A 134 46.56 9.58 -11.84
CA HIS A 134 47.97 9.63 -11.55
C HIS A 134 48.67 10.20 -12.79
N TYR A 135 49.39 11.31 -12.64
CA TYR A 135 50.74 11.55 -13.15
C TYR A 135 51.29 12.81 -12.48
#